data_AF-A0A1H4XWN5-F1
#
_entry.id   AF-A0A1H4XWN5-F1
#
_cell.length_a   1.000
_cell.length_b   1.000
_cell.length_c   1.000
_cell.angle_alpha   90.00
_cell.angle_beta   90.00
_cell.angle_gamma   90.00
#
_symmetry.space_group_name_H-M   'P 1'
#
loop_
_entity.id
_entity.type
_entity.pdbx_description
1 polymer ?
#
loop_
_entity_poly.entity_id
_entity_poly.type
_entity_poly.pdbx_seq_one_letter_code
_entity_poly.pdbx_strand_id
1 'polypeptide(L)'
;MTGPEWVPQSCTLPTEEQPLRLAEWDALFATQTAAPYRPDALRVRLGLPSGSGSEERARDLAERENGCCSFFAFTVSGTPEGVVLDIAVSEEHEAVLSALAARADRAAAPGGSR
;
A
#
# COMPACT_ATOMS: atom_id res chain seq x y z
N MET A 1 -14.22 -20.32 -5.46
CA MET A 1 -12.79 -20.16 -5.11
C MET A 1 -12.23 -19.11 -6.04
N THR A 2 -12.22 -17.86 -5.59
CA THR A 2 -11.64 -16.75 -6.34
C THR A 2 -10.81 -15.99 -5.32
N GLY A 3 -9.49 -16.10 -5.41
CA GLY A 3 -8.60 -15.26 -4.61
C GLY A 3 -8.82 -13.79 -4.97
N PRO A 4 -8.52 -12.85 -4.06
CA PRO A 4 -8.73 -11.43 -4.33
C PRO A 4 -7.99 -11.03 -5.61
N GLU A 5 -8.74 -10.41 -6.53
CA GLU A 5 -8.44 -10.14 -7.95
C GLU A 5 -7.17 -9.28 -8.22
N TRP A 6 -6.43 -8.93 -7.16
CA TRP A 6 -5.26 -8.06 -7.20
C TRP A 6 -3.96 -8.76 -6.77
N VAL A 7 -4.01 -9.99 -6.25
CA VAL A 7 -2.81 -10.71 -5.84
C VAL A 7 -2.16 -11.34 -7.08
N PRO A 8 -0.97 -10.90 -7.53
CA PRO A 8 -0.31 -11.53 -8.66
C PRO A 8 0.02 -12.99 -8.33
N GLN A 9 0.00 -13.86 -9.33
CA GLN A 9 0.30 -15.29 -9.16
C GLN A 9 1.72 -15.57 -8.60
N SER A 10 2.59 -14.55 -8.61
CA SER A 10 3.91 -14.56 -7.98
C SER A 10 3.89 -14.39 -6.47
N CYS A 11 2.73 -14.15 -5.84
CA CYS A 11 2.63 -14.04 -4.40
C CYS A 11 2.81 -15.43 -3.77
N THR A 12 4.04 -15.72 -3.34
CA THR A 12 4.43 -16.97 -2.66
C THR A 12 3.98 -17.02 -1.20
N LEU A 13 3.28 -15.98 -0.73
CA LEU A 13 2.75 -15.92 0.62
C LEU A 13 1.70 -17.02 0.82
N PRO A 14 1.78 -17.84 1.89
CA PRO A 14 0.73 -18.80 2.21
C PRO A 14 -0.63 -18.10 2.23
N THR A 15 -1.62 -18.70 1.56
CA THR A 15 -2.97 -18.14 1.35
C THR A 15 -3.67 -17.72 2.66
N GLU A 16 -3.22 -18.24 3.79
CA GLU A 16 -3.73 -17.97 5.14
C GLU A 16 -3.25 -16.62 5.71
N GLU A 17 -2.10 -16.10 5.27
CA GLU A 17 -1.51 -14.85 5.76
C GLU A 17 -1.87 -13.64 4.87
N GLN A 18 -2.34 -13.89 3.65
CA GLN A 18 -2.73 -12.86 2.68
C GLN A 18 -3.86 -11.95 3.20
N PRO A 19 -4.93 -12.45 3.87
CA PRO A 19 -6.00 -11.60 4.39
C PRO A 19 -5.52 -10.66 5.49
N LEU A 20 -4.58 -11.13 6.33
CA LEU A 20 -4.05 -10.35 7.44
C LEU A 20 -3.16 -9.22 6.94
N ARG A 21 -2.25 -9.50 5.99
CA ARG A 21 -1.41 -8.46 5.36
C ARG A 21 -2.23 -7.40 4.63
N LEU A 22 -3.31 -7.80 3.97
CA LEU A 22 -4.25 -6.87 3.35
C LEU A 22 -4.90 -5.96 4.40
N ALA A 23 -5.35 -6.53 5.52
CA ALA A 23 -5.96 -5.76 6.60
C ALA A 23 -4.98 -4.77 7.26
N GLU A 24 -3.69 -5.13 7.38
CA GLU A 24 -2.66 -4.21 7.87
C GLU A 24 -2.42 -3.04 6.91
N TRP A 25 -2.40 -3.30 5.60
CA TRP A 25 -2.36 -2.26 4.57
C TRP A 25 -3.59 -1.37 4.61
N ASP A 26 -4.80 -1.93 4.71
CA ASP A 26 -6.03 -1.16 4.85
C ASP A 26 -6.01 -0.27 6.10
N ALA A 27 -5.52 -0.80 7.22
CA ALA A 27 -5.38 -0.03 8.46
C ALA A 27 -4.39 1.13 8.27
N LEU A 28 -3.28 0.92 7.55
CA LEU A 28 -2.34 1.99 7.22
C LEU A 28 -2.99 3.04 6.29
N PHE A 29 -3.68 2.60 5.23
CA PHE A 29 -4.37 3.48 4.29
C PHE A 29 -5.47 4.28 4.97
N ALA A 30 -6.23 3.69 5.92
CA ALA A 30 -7.24 4.42 6.68
C ALA A 30 -6.66 5.58 7.53
N THR A 31 -5.35 5.57 7.83
CA THR A 31 -4.69 6.68 8.53
C THR A 31 -4.22 7.80 7.61
N GLN A 32 -4.37 7.66 6.30
CA GLN A 32 -3.81 8.62 5.34
C GLN A 32 -4.34 10.04 5.54
N THR A 33 -3.45 11.01 5.37
CA THR A 33 -3.77 12.44 5.54
C THR A 33 -4.30 13.09 4.26
N ALA A 34 -4.13 12.43 3.12
CA ALA A 34 -4.59 12.89 1.82
C ALA A 34 -4.92 11.69 0.92
N ALA A 35 -5.72 11.91 -0.13
CA ALA A 35 -5.97 10.92 -1.16
C ALA A 35 -4.65 10.47 -1.83
N PRO A 36 -4.57 9.23 -2.35
CA PRO A 36 -3.37 8.75 -3.03
C PRO A 36 -3.01 9.64 -4.21
N TYR A 37 -1.77 10.11 -4.25
CA TYR A 37 -1.26 10.91 -5.35
C TYR A 37 -0.52 10.01 -6.34
N ARG A 38 -0.91 10.04 -7.61
CA ARG A 38 -0.29 9.22 -8.67
C ARG A 38 0.54 10.11 -9.61
N PRO A 39 1.85 10.27 -9.36
CA PRO A 39 2.70 11.08 -10.23
C PRO A 39 2.89 10.48 -11.63
N ASP A 40 2.79 9.15 -11.77
CA ASP A 40 2.94 8.43 -13.04
C ASP A 40 2.17 7.09 -13.01
N ALA A 41 1.97 6.44 -14.16
CA ALA A 41 1.34 5.13 -14.24
C ALA A 41 2.04 4.09 -13.35
N LEU A 42 3.36 4.17 -13.19
CA LEU A 42 4.15 3.19 -12.43
C LEU A 42 4.48 3.60 -10.99
N ARG A 43 3.92 4.70 -10.50
CA ARG A 43 4.23 5.21 -9.15
C ARG A 43 3.02 5.79 -8.44
N VAL A 44 2.87 5.45 -7.16
CA VAL A 44 1.84 5.98 -6.25
C VAL A 44 2.51 6.53 -4.99
N ARG A 45 2.04 7.67 -4.51
CA ARG A 45 2.45 8.28 -3.24
C ARG A 45 1.28 8.40 -2.29
N LEU A 46 1.55 8.04 -1.05
CA LEU A 46 0.60 8.14 0.05
C LEU A 46 1.17 9.06 1.12
N GLY A 47 0.35 10.02 1.56
CA GLY A 47 0.63 10.87 2.71
C GLY A 47 0.10 10.23 3.99
N LEU A 48 0.98 10.03 4.96
CA LEU A 48 0.69 9.46 6.28
C LEU A 48 1.00 10.49 7.38
N PRO A 49 0.33 10.43 8.53
CA PRO A 49 0.53 11.39 9.61
C PRO A 49 1.91 11.20 10.27
N SER A 50 2.53 12.31 10.67
CA SER A 50 3.74 12.29 11.48
C SER A 50 3.42 11.94 12.94
N GLY A 51 4.35 11.25 13.63
CA GLY A 51 4.28 11.03 15.08
C GLY A 51 3.41 9.87 15.58
N SER A 52 2.65 9.19 14.73
CA SER A 52 1.81 8.02 15.09
C SER A 52 2.52 6.66 14.98
N GLY A 53 3.83 6.64 14.71
CA GLY A 53 4.56 5.43 14.32
C GLY A 53 4.23 4.94 12.91
N SER A 54 3.53 5.74 12.10
CA SER A 54 3.16 5.38 10.72
C SER A 54 4.38 5.14 9.82
N GLU A 55 5.49 5.82 10.08
CA GLU A 55 6.76 5.60 9.37
C GLU A 55 7.32 4.19 9.60
N GLU A 56 7.37 3.76 10.86
CA GLU A 56 7.85 2.44 11.25
C GLU A 56 6.92 1.34 10.72
N ARG A 57 5.61 1.52 10.84
CA ARG A 57 4.62 0.59 10.27
C ARG A 57 4.74 0.48 8.75
N ALA A 58 4.87 1.60 8.05
CA ALA A 58 5.04 1.61 6.61
C ALA A 58 6.33 0.89 6.19
N ARG A 59 7.42 1.04 6.96
CA ARG A 59 8.69 0.33 6.70
C ARG A 59 8.59 -1.16 6.96
N ASP A 60 8.04 -1.57 8.10
CA ASP A 60 7.87 -2.99 8.44
C ASP A 60 6.99 -3.71 7.40
N LEU A 61 5.87 -3.09 7.00
CA LEU A 61 5.03 -3.64 5.93
C LEU A 61 5.77 -3.71 4.59
N ALA A 62 6.48 -2.65 4.21
CA ALA A 62 7.28 -2.61 2.98
C ALA A 62 8.37 -3.69 2.93
N GLU A 63 9.14 -3.87 4.01
CA GLU A 63 10.18 -4.90 4.10
C GLU A 63 9.60 -6.29 3.96
N ARG A 64 8.49 -6.56 4.66
CA ARG A 64 7.79 -7.83 4.56
C ARG A 64 7.23 -8.04 3.15
N GLU A 65 6.71 -7.00 2.50
CA GLU A 65 6.09 -7.11 1.16
C GLU A 65 7.16 -7.38 0.12
N ASN A 66 8.29 -6.70 0.20
CA ASN A 66 9.43 -6.92 -0.68
C ASN A 66 9.96 -8.37 -0.58
N GLY A 67 9.84 -9.01 0.59
CA GLY A 67 10.16 -10.42 0.78
C GLY A 67 9.25 -11.40 0.00
N CYS A 68 8.03 -11.00 -0.36
CA CYS A 68 7.04 -11.85 -1.03
C CYS A 68 6.72 -11.40 -2.47
N CYS A 69 6.88 -10.11 -2.73
CA CYS A 69 6.57 -9.42 -3.97
C CYS A 69 7.71 -8.44 -4.30
N SER A 70 8.87 -8.98 -4.69
CA SER A 70 10.11 -8.22 -4.92
C SER A 70 10.06 -7.23 -6.11
N PHE A 71 8.96 -7.24 -6.87
CA PHE A 71 8.71 -6.29 -7.96
C PHE A 71 8.22 -4.92 -7.45
N PHE A 72 7.77 -4.82 -6.20
CA PHE A 72 7.46 -3.54 -5.58
C PHE A 72 8.72 -2.88 -5.03
N ALA A 73 8.93 -1.62 -5.42
CA ALA A 73 9.89 -0.74 -4.78
C ALA A 73 9.15 0.21 -3.84
N PHE A 74 9.34 0.02 -2.54
CA PHE A 74 8.78 0.89 -1.50
C PHE A 74 9.85 1.86 -0.99
N THR A 75 9.51 3.14 -0.93
CA THR A 75 10.37 4.19 -0.37
C THR A 75 9.59 4.96 0.69
N VAL A 76 10.02 4.86 1.96
CA VAL A 76 9.41 5.58 3.09
C VAL A 76 10.30 6.75 3.50
N SER A 77 9.79 7.96 3.33
CA SER A 77 10.48 9.21 3.66
C SER A 77 9.72 9.97 4.75
N GLY A 78 10.34 10.13 5.92
CA GLY A 78 9.85 11.03 6.97
C GLY A 78 10.16 12.48 6.60
N THR A 79 9.15 13.35 6.69
CA THR A 79 9.25 14.80 6.45
C THR A 79 8.66 15.56 7.64
N PRO A 80 8.97 16.85 7.83
CA PRO A 80 8.37 17.65 8.91
C PRO A 80 6.84 17.75 8.81
N GLU A 81 6.32 17.67 7.59
CA GLU A 81 4.91 17.75 7.23
C GLU A 81 4.16 16.40 7.31
N GLY A 82 4.88 15.28 7.45
CA GLY A 82 4.27 13.95 7.47
C GLY A 82 5.21 12.85 7.02
N VAL A 83 4.68 11.65 6.84
CA VAL A 83 5.41 10.53 6.25
C VAL A 83 4.92 10.33 4.83
N VAL A 84 5.83 10.20 3.88
CA VAL A 84 5.53 9.88 2.49
C VAL A 84 5.93 8.44 2.22
N LEU A 85 4.96 7.63 1.79
CA LEU A 85 5.20 6.30 1.25
C LEU A 85 5.08 6.37 -0.27
N ASP A 86 6.19 6.20 -0.98
CA ASP A 86 6.25 6.07 -2.44
C ASP A 86 6.35 4.59 -2.81
N ILE A 87 5.47 4.14 -3.70
CA ILE A 87 5.36 2.76 -4.17
C ILE A 87 5.52 2.78 -5.68
N ALA A 88 6.53 2.08 -6.16
CA ALA A 88 6.83 1.95 -7.59
C ALA A 88 6.84 0.48 -8.02
N VAL A 89 6.51 0.24 -9.28
CA VAL A 89 6.52 -1.09 -9.90
C VAL A 89 7.15 -1.05 -11.30
N SER A 90 7.49 -2.22 -11.84
CA SER A 90 7.81 -2.38 -13.26
C SER A 90 6.54 -2.35 -14.13
N GLU A 91 6.69 -2.05 -15.42
CA GLU A 91 5.58 -1.91 -16.38
C GLU A 91 4.58 -3.08 -16.36
N GLU A 92 5.09 -4.31 -16.25
CA GLU A 92 4.27 -5.54 -16.23
C GLU A 92 3.31 -5.63 -15.01
N HIS A 93 3.54 -4.81 -13.98
CA HIS A 93 2.80 -4.83 -12.72
C HIS A 93 1.99 -3.53 -12.50
N GLU A 94 1.84 -2.69 -13.52
CA GLU A 94 1.05 -1.45 -13.46
C GLU A 94 -0.40 -1.73 -13.00
N ALA A 95 -1.02 -2.79 -13.52
CA ALA A 95 -2.39 -3.18 -13.19
C ALA A 95 -2.55 -3.48 -11.69
N VAL A 96 -1.54 -4.14 -11.12
CA VAL A 96 -1.46 -4.39 -9.68
C VAL A 96 -1.41 -3.03 -8.98
N LEU A 97 -0.39 -2.20 -9.22
CA LEU A 97 -0.27 -0.87 -8.59
C LEU A 97 -1.54 0.00 -8.70
N SER A 98 -2.24 -0.07 -9.83
CA SER A 98 -3.51 0.62 -10.03
C SER A 98 -4.61 0.16 -9.06
N ALA A 99 -4.73 -1.15 -8.85
CA ALA A 99 -5.65 -1.70 -7.86
C ALA A 99 -5.24 -1.36 -6.41
N LEU A 100 -3.94 -1.22 -6.10
CA LEU A 100 -3.49 -0.70 -4.79
C LEU A 100 -3.99 0.73 -4.57
N ALA A 101 -3.79 1.59 -5.57
CA ALA A 101 -4.19 2.99 -5.51
C ALA A 101 -5.69 3.12 -5.30
N ALA A 102 -6.48 2.36 -6.06
CA ALA A 102 -7.94 2.33 -5.92
C ALA A 102 -8.38 1.84 -4.54
N ARG A 103 -7.66 0.87 -3.94
CA ARG A 103 -7.92 0.40 -2.58
C ARG A 103 -7.63 1.48 -1.54
N ALA A 104 -6.46 2.11 -1.62
CA ALA A 104 -6.07 3.19 -0.73
C ALA A 104 -7.07 4.36 -0.81
N ASP A 105 -7.51 4.73 -2.02
CA ASP A 105 -8.53 5.78 -2.22
C ASP A 105 -9.87 5.43 -1.53
N ARG A 106 -10.31 4.17 -1.63
CA ARG A 106 -11.51 3.69 -0.93
C ARG A 106 -11.36 3.68 0.60
N ALA A 107 -10.17 3.42 1.11
CA ALA A 107 -9.89 3.48 2.55
C ALA A 107 -9.78 4.93 3.06
N ALA A 108 -9.36 5.87 2.19
CA ALA A 108 -9.28 7.30 2.45
C ALA A 108 -10.66 7.97 2.53
N ALA A 109 -11.59 7.48 1.71
CA ALA A 109 -12.96 7.97 1.74
C ALA A 109 -13.48 7.82 3.17
N PRO A 110 -13.86 8.92 3.85
CA PRO A 110 -14.35 8.85 5.22
C PRO A 110 -15.52 7.88 5.21
N GLY A 111 -15.40 6.79 5.97
CA GLY A 111 -16.33 5.67 5.97
C GLY A 111 -17.77 6.11 5.84
N GLY A 112 -18.29 6.06 4.61
CA GLY A 112 -19.70 5.95 4.37
C GLY A 112 -20.09 4.54 4.77
N SER A 113 -20.38 4.34 6.05
CA SER A 113 -21.32 3.36 6.60
C SER A 113 -21.46 3.61 8.11
N ARG A 114 -22.56 4.30 8.42
CA ARG A 114 -23.22 4.37 9.72
C ARG A 114 -23.90 3.04 10.05
#